data_AF-M1ZT50-F1
#
_entry.id   AF-M1ZT50-F1
#
_cell.length_a   1.000
_cell.length_b   1.000
_cell.length_c   1.000
_cell.angle_alpha   90.00
_cell.angle_beta   90.00
_cell.angle_gamma   90.00
#
_symmetry.space_group_name_H-M   'P 1'
#
loop_
_entity.id
_entity.type
_entity.pdbx_description
1 polymer ?
#
loop_
_entity_poly.entity_id
_entity_poly.type
_entity_poly.pdbx_seq_one_letter_code
_entity_poly.pdbx_strand_id
1 'polypeptide(L)'
;VREKMGMVFQQFNLFPHKTVLENITISPIKVKKLSEQKANEIAMKLLKKIGLEDKANFYPSQLSGGQKQRIAIARALAMEPDVMLFDEPTSALDPEMVGEVLNVMKDLALEGMTMVVVTHEMGFAKEVGDRVMFMDEGKILEEGTPEDIFNNAKNSRTKDFLSKII
;
A
#
# COMPACT_ATOMS: atom_id res chain seq x y z
N VAL A 1 13.04 15.02 4.61
CA VAL A 1 11.56 15.07 4.73
C VAL A 1 10.90 13.84 4.11
N ARG A 2 11.13 13.54 2.82
CA ARG A 2 10.49 12.37 2.16
C ARG A 2 10.92 10.98 2.67
N GLU A 3 12.08 10.85 3.31
CA GLU A 3 12.56 9.56 3.85
C GLU A 3 11.64 8.96 4.93
N LYS A 4 10.90 9.82 5.65
CA LYS A 4 9.96 9.41 6.71
C LYS A 4 8.57 9.07 6.17
N MET A 5 8.32 9.27 4.87
CA MET A 5 7.02 9.05 4.24
C MET A 5 7.17 8.06 3.10
N GLY A 6 6.61 6.87 3.27
CA GLY A 6 6.49 5.88 2.19
C GLY A 6 5.30 6.20 1.30
N MET A 7 5.42 5.94 0.00
CA MET A 7 4.32 6.10 -0.95
C MET A 7 4.23 4.88 -1.86
N VAL A 8 3.01 4.36 -1.99
CA VAL A 8 2.64 3.29 -2.92
C VAL A 8 1.59 3.87 -3.87
N PHE A 9 1.86 3.75 -5.16
CA PHE A 9 1.05 4.35 -6.21
C PHE A 9 0.11 3.31 -6.83
N GLN A 10 -0.93 3.77 -7.50
CA GLN A 10 -1.83 2.94 -8.30
C GLN A 10 -1.07 2.16 -9.40
N GLN A 11 -0.12 2.83 -10.05
CA GLN A 11 0.84 2.18 -10.95
C GLN A 11 2.09 1.76 -10.16
N PHE A 12 2.51 0.51 -10.31
CA PHE A 12 3.56 -0.12 -9.48
C PHE A 12 4.87 0.67 -9.38
N ASN A 13 5.19 1.48 -10.42
CA ASN A 13 6.36 2.36 -10.49
C ASN A 13 7.68 1.66 -10.12
N LEU A 14 7.81 0.37 -10.42
CA LEU A 14 9.05 -0.39 -10.25
C LEU A 14 10.06 0.01 -11.33
N PHE A 15 11.36 -0.04 -10.99
CA PHE A 15 12.42 0.20 -11.95
C PHE A 15 12.55 -1.03 -12.87
N PRO A 16 12.22 -0.93 -14.17
CA PRO A 16 12.13 -2.10 -15.06
C PRO A 16 13.49 -2.72 -15.37
N HIS A 17 14.57 -1.93 -15.25
CA HIS A 17 15.95 -2.31 -15.53
C HIS A 17 16.67 -2.85 -14.29
N LYS A 18 15.94 -3.18 -13.22
CA LYS A 18 16.46 -3.67 -11.95
C LYS A 18 15.72 -4.92 -11.52
N THR A 19 16.41 -5.84 -10.86
CA THR A 19 15.77 -6.99 -10.22
C THR A 19 14.88 -6.54 -9.06
N VAL A 20 14.07 -7.45 -8.52
CA VAL A 20 13.26 -7.21 -7.32
C VAL A 20 14.14 -6.79 -6.13
N LEU A 21 15.23 -7.51 -5.90
CA LEU A 21 16.16 -7.21 -4.82
C LEU A 21 16.75 -5.80 -4.98
N GLU A 22 17.23 -5.48 -6.18
CA GLU A 22 17.78 -4.14 -6.50
C GLU A 22 16.74 -3.03 -6.38
N ASN A 23 15.47 -3.30 -6.71
CA ASN A 23 14.38 -2.35 -6.54
C ASN A 23 14.19 -1.97 -5.06
N ILE A 24 14.33 -2.94 -4.15
CA ILE A 24 14.15 -2.74 -2.71
C ILE A 24 15.40 -2.11 -2.08
N THR A 25 16.60 -2.51 -2.51
CA THR A 25 17.86 -2.10 -1.85
C THR A 25 18.44 -0.78 -2.36
N ILE A 26 18.04 -0.29 -3.54
CA ILE A 26 18.59 0.93 -4.13
C ILE A 26 18.49 2.15 -3.21
N SER A 27 17.32 2.40 -2.62
CA SER A 27 17.11 3.58 -1.77
C SER A 27 17.83 3.45 -0.41
N PRO A 28 17.75 2.31 0.31
CA PRO A 28 18.54 2.10 1.52
C PRO A 28 20.05 2.29 1.32
N ILE A 29 20.61 1.83 0.20
CA ILE A 29 22.04 1.99 -0.09
C ILE A 29 22.37 3.44 -0.49
N LYS A 30 21.61 4.03 -1.42
CA LYS A 30 21.95 5.35 -1.98
C LYS A 30 21.62 6.51 -1.06
N VAL A 31 20.51 6.41 -0.31
CA VAL A 31 19.97 7.48 0.55
C VAL A 31 20.43 7.28 1.99
N LYS A 32 20.11 6.15 2.62
CA LYS A 32 20.50 5.85 4.01
C LYS A 32 21.98 5.43 4.17
N LYS A 33 22.71 5.25 3.06
CA LYS A 33 24.13 4.83 3.05
C LYS A 33 24.37 3.49 3.78
N LEU A 34 23.38 2.60 3.78
CA LEU A 34 23.56 1.26 4.34
C LEU A 34 24.57 0.46 3.50
N SER A 35 25.28 -0.47 4.15
CA SER A 35 26.07 -1.47 3.44
C SER A 35 25.15 -2.36 2.61
N GLU A 36 25.68 -2.88 1.50
CA GLU A 36 24.95 -3.79 0.62
C GLU A 36 24.45 -5.03 1.37
N GLN A 37 25.29 -5.59 2.25
CA GLN A 37 24.90 -6.71 3.10
C GLN A 37 23.67 -6.38 3.95
N LYS A 38 23.67 -5.25 4.65
CA LYS A 38 22.55 -4.87 5.52
C LYS A 38 21.28 -4.54 4.74
N ALA A 39 21.43 -3.90 3.57
CA ALA A 39 20.30 -3.64 2.68
C ALA A 39 19.68 -4.96 2.15
N ASN A 40 20.51 -5.93 1.77
CA ASN A 40 20.05 -7.25 1.31
C ASN A 40 19.33 -8.01 2.43
N GLU A 41 19.84 -7.97 3.67
CA GLU A 41 19.17 -8.59 4.83
C GLU A 41 17.77 -8.00 5.07
N ILE A 42 17.63 -6.66 5.03
CA ILE A 42 16.34 -5.98 5.15
C ILE A 42 15.41 -6.37 4.00
N ALA A 43 15.91 -6.34 2.77
CA ALA A 43 15.12 -6.65 1.58
C ALA A 43 14.61 -8.09 1.60
N MET A 44 15.46 -9.08 1.96
CA MET A 44 15.05 -10.47 2.04
C MET A 44 14.03 -10.71 3.16
N LYS A 45 14.16 -10.03 4.30
CA LYS A 45 13.15 -10.08 5.37
C LYS A 45 11.79 -9.56 4.88
N LEU A 46 11.78 -8.46 4.14
CA LEU A 46 10.56 -7.88 3.57
C LEU A 46 9.96 -8.78 2.48
N LEU A 47 10.79 -9.35 1.60
CA LEU A 47 10.36 -10.29 0.57
C LEU A 47 9.72 -11.54 1.19
N LYS A 48 10.30 -12.07 2.27
CA LYS A 48 9.71 -13.18 3.02
C LYS A 48 8.37 -12.79 3.62
N LYS A 49 8.25 -11.61 4.23
CA LYS A 49 7.00 -11.10 4.80
C LYS A 49 5.87 -11.03 3.75
N ILE A 50 6.18 -10.59 2.53
CA ILE A 50 5.18 -10.51 1.45
C ILE A 50 5.06 -11.80 0.62
N GLY A 51 5.77 -12.88 0.98
CA GLY A 51 5.72 -14.17 0.30
C GLY A 51 6.33 -14.20 -1.11
N LEU A 52 7.43 -13.46 -1.35
CA LEU A 52 8.11 -13.36 -2.65
C LEU A 52 9.64 -13.53 -2.57
N GLU A 53 10.16 -14.32 -1.61
CA GLU A 53 11.61 -14.51 -1.46
C GLU A 53 12.24 -15.18 -2.69
N ASP A 54 11.52 -16.11 -3.33
CA ASP A 54 11.96 -16.84 -4.52
C ASP A 54 12.04 -15.95 -5.77
N LYS A 55 11.48 -14.73 -5.70
CA LYS A 55 11.46 -13.76 -6.80
C LYS A 55 12.54 -12.70 -6.69
N ALA A 56 13.45 -12.76 -5.71
CA ALA A 56 14.46 -11.72 -5.48
C ALA A 56 15.27 -11.34 -6.73
N ASN A 57 15.59 -12.31 -7.59
CA ASN A 57 16.39 -12.11 -8.81
C ASN A 57 15.56 -11.86 -10.08
N PHE A 58 14.23 -11.82 -9.97
CA PHE A 58 13.35 -11.61 -11.11
C PHE A 58 13.31 -10.12 -11.49
N TYR A 59 13.04 -9.83 -12.76
CA TYR A 59 12.74 -8.48 -13.21
C TYR A 59 11.23 -8.20 -13.14
N PRO A 60 10.81 -6.92 -12.99
CA PRO A 60 9.39 -6.54 -12.98
C PRO A 60 8.57 -7.09 -14.14
N SER A 61 9.15 -7.25 -15.33
CA SER A 61 8.46 -7.82 -16.50
C SER A 61 8.00 -9.27 -16.30
N GLN A 62 8.60 -10.01 -15.36
CA GLN A 62 8.33 -11.42 -15.10
C GLN A 62 7.29 -11.64 -13.99
N LEU A 63 6.65 -10.57 -13.51
CA LEU A 63 5.79 -10.58 -12.33
C LEU A 63 4.34 -10.21 -12.66
N SER A 64 3.39 -10.82 -11.94
CA SER A 64 1.97 -10.44 -12.01
C SER A 64 1.73 -9.04 -11.43
N GLY A 65 0.55 -8.46 -11.68
CA GLY A 65 0.18 -7.15 -11.12
C GLY A 65 0.26 -7.14 -9.58
N GLY A 66 -0.38 -8.12 -8.93
CA GLY A 66 -0.36 -8.25 -7.47
C GLY A 66 1.04 -8.43 -6.90
N GLN A 67 1.90 -9.20 -7.57
CA GLN A 67 3.30 -9.35 -7.17
C GLN A 67 4.07 -8.03 -7.27
N LYS A 68 3.92 -7.30 -8.38
CA LYS A 68 4.54 -5.98 -8.56
C LYS A 68 4.14 -5.01 -7.46
N GLN A 69 2.86 -5.03 -7.07
CA GLN A 69 2.38 -4.14 -6.03
C GLN A 69 2.90 -4.51 -4.64
N ARG A 70 2.92 -5.81 -4.29
CA ARG A 70 3.55 -6.27 -3.05
C ARG A 70 5.03 -5.88 -2.97
N ILE A 71 5.75 -5.93 -4.10
CA ILE A 71 7.15 -5.47 -4.18
C ILE A 71 7.25 -3.95 -4.02
N ALA A 72 6.32 -3.18 -4.59
CA ALA A 72 6.28 -1.73 -4.40
C ALA A 72 6.09 -1.35 -2.93
N ILE A 73 5.24 -2.09 -2.20
CA ILE A 73 5.07 -1.95 -0.75
C ILE A 73 6.38 -2.27 -0.02
N ALA A 74 7.01 -3.41 -0.30
CA ALA A 74 8.30 -3.77 0.33
C ALA A 74 9.40 -2.74 0.04
N ARG A 75 9.47 -2.20 -1.18
CA ARG A 75 10.41 -1.13 -1.53
C ARG A 75 10.19 0.12 -0.69
N ALA A 76 8.94 0.53 -0.47
CA ALA A 76 8.63 1.68 0.38
C ALA A 76 8.99 1.39 1.85
N LEU A 77 8.67 0.19 2.36
CA LEU A 77 8.99 -0.23 3.72
C LEU A 77 10.49 -0.38 4.01
N ALA A 78 11.31 -0.68 3.00
CA ALA A 78 12.76 -0.78 3.17
C ALA A 78 13.42 0.54 3.59
N MET A 79 12.73 1.66 3.38
CA MET A 79 13.14 2.97 3.89
C MET A 79 12.71 3.21 5.35
N GLU A 80 12.05 2.25 6.00
CA GLU A 80 11.52 2.32 7.37
C GLU A 80 10.78 3.65 7.63
N PRO A 81 9.73 3.95 6.85
CA PRO A 81 9.01 5.21 6.99
C PRO A 81 8.18 5.24 8.29
N ASP A 82 7.94 6.45 8.80
CA ASP A 82 7.05 6.69 9.95
C ASP A 82 5.57 6.62 9.52
N VAL A 83 5.26 6.90 8.25
CA VAL A 83 3.91 6.87 7.66
C VAL A 83 3.93 6.28 6.25
N MET A 84 2.91 5.49 5.91
CA MET A 84 2.69 4.93 4.58
C MET A 84 1.47 5.56 3.91
N LEU A 85 1.67 6.13 2.72
CA LEU A 85 0.62 6.65 1.86
C LEU A 85 0.33 5.64 0.76
N PHE A 86 -0.94 5.28 0.62
CA PHE A 86 -1.42 4.40 -0.44
C PHE A 86 -2.41 5.17 -1.31
N ASP A 87 -2.09 5.30 -2.59
CA ASP A 87 -2.92 5.95 -3.59
C ASP A 87 -3.50 4.90 -4.52
N GLU A 88 -4.74 4.47 -4.25
CA GLU A 88 -5.48 3.46 -5.01
C GLU A 88 -4.68 2.19 -5.32
N PRO A 89 -4.13 1.50 -4.31
CA PRO A 89 -3.12 0.48 -4.52
C PRO A 89 -3.63 -0.78 -5.23
N THR A 90 -4.95 -0.96 -5.36
CA THR A 90 -5.57 -2.15 -5.96
C THR A 90 -6.30 -1.85 -7.28
N SER A 91 -6.55 -0.59 -7.64
CA SER A 91 -7.40 -0.22 -8.79
C SER A 91 -6.88 -0.65 -10.16
N ALA A 92 -5.57 -0.93 -10.27
CA ALA A 92 -4.94 -1.40 -11.51
C ALA A 92 -4.73 -2.92 -11.54
N LEU A 93 -5.36 -3.67 -10.63
CA LEU A 93 -5.21 -5.11 -10.49
C LEU A 93 -6.46 -5.85 -10.96
N ASP A 94 -6.24 -7.05 -11.49
CA ASP A 94 -7.33 -8.00 -11.72
C ASP A 94 -7.99 -8.39 -10.38
N PRO A 95 -9.32 -8.59 -10.32
CA PRO A 95 -10.05 -8.85 -9.07
C PRO A 95 -9.49 -10.00 -8.22
N GLU A 96 -8.95 -11.04 -8.87
CA GLU A 96 -8.34 -12.19 -8.20
C GLU A 96 -7.04 -11.86 -7.44
N MET A 97 -6.35 -10.78 -7.80
CA MET A 97 -5.08 -10.37 -7.17
C MET A 97 -5.25 -9.32 -6.06
N VAL A 98 -6.42 -8.68 -5.97
CA VAL A 98 -6.72 -7.61 -5.00
C VAL A 98 -6.53 -8.10 -3.56
N GLY A 99 -7.04 -9.29 -3.24
CA GLY A 99 -6.99 -9.85 -1.88
C GLY A 99 -5.57 -10.01 -1.35
N GLU A 100 -4.61 -10.41 -2.20
CA GLU A 100 -3.21 -10.58 -1.79
C GLU A 100 -2.56 -9.26 -1.36
N VAL A 101 -2.89 -8.16 -2.05
CA VAL A 101 -2.36 -6.83 -1.72
C VAL A 101 -3.03 -6.27 -0.48
N LEU A 102 -4.35 -6.41 -0.37
CA LEU A 102 -5.10 -5.98 0.82
C LEU A 102 -4.62 -6.70 2.08
N ASN A 103 -4.32 -8.00 2.01
CA ASN A 103 -3.79 -8.75 3.17
C ASN A 103 -2.47 -8.17 3.68
N VAL A 104 -1.53 -7.84 2.79
CA VAL A 104 -0.27 -7.17 3.19
C VAL A 104 -0.54 -5.82 3.86
N MET A 105 -1.50 -5.06 3.34
CA MET A 105 -1.88 -3.76 3.93
C MET A 105 -2.53 -3.94 5.31
N LYS A 106 -3.37 -4.95 5.50
CA LYS A 106 -3.98 -5.28 6.79
C LYS A 106 -2.93 -5.65 7.83
N ASP A 107 -1.96 -6.49 7.46
CA ASP A 107 -0.86 -6.87 8.35
C ASP A 107 -0.07 -5.64 8.81
N LEU A 108 0.17 -4.68 7.93
CA LEU A 108 0.83 -3.42 8.29
C LEU A 108 0.00 -2.59 9.28
N ALA A 109 -1.31 -2.50 9.06
CA ALA A 109 -2.21 -1.79 9.97
C ALA A 109 -2.21 -2.43 11.37
N LEU A 110 -2.29 -3.77 11.43
CA LEU A 110 -2.27 -4.53 12.68
C LEU A 110 -0.92 -4.45 13.43
N GLU A 111 0.18 -4.24 12.70
CA GLU A 111 1.50 -3.97 13.29
C GLU A 111 1.64 -2.53 13.80
N GLY A 112 0.62 -1.68 13.65
CA GLY A 112 0.62 -0.30 14.13
C GLY A 112 1.27 0.71 13.17
N MET A 113 1.41 0.36 11.89
CA MET A 113 1.89 1.31 10.88
C MET A 113 0.87 2.45 10.72
N THR A 114 1.33 3.70 10.75
CA THR A 114 0.47 4.83 10.41
C THR A 114 0.22 4.83 8.91
N MET A 115 -1.06 4.78 8.52
CA MET A 115 -1.45 4.64 7.11
C MET A 115 -2.48 5.69 6.70
N VAL A 116 -2.32 6.24 5.50
CA VAL A 116 -3.35 7.00 4.81
C VAL A 116 -3.62 6.30 3.49
N VAL A 117 -4.86 5.87 3.27
CA VAL A 117 -5.22 5.02 2.14
C VAL A 117 -6.37 5.66 1.37
N VAL A 118 -6.15 5.94 0.08
CA VAL A 118 -7.19 6.22 -0.89
C VAL A 118 -7.58 4.89 -1.54
N THR A 119 -8.85 4.49 -1.43
CA THR A 119 -9.30 3.19 -1.94
C THR A 119 -10.79 3.17 -2.26
N HIS A 120 -11.17 2.32 -3.21
CA HIS A 120 -12.56 1.92 -3.47
C HIS A 120 -12.92 0.58 -2.79
N GLU A 121 -11.97 -0.06 -2.11
CA GLU A 121 -12.17 -1.32 -1.38
C GLU A 121 -12.81 -1.08 0.00
N MET A 122 -14.13 -0.90 0.03
CA MET A 122 -14.87 -0.56 1.26
C MET A 122 -14.71 -1.61 2.36
N GLY A 123 -14.55 -2.88 2.00
CA GLY A 123 -14.29 -3.96 2.96
C GLY A 123 -13.00 -3.75 3.75
N PHE A 124 -11.94 -3.27 3.08
CA PHE A 124 -10.69 -2.92 3.75
C PHE A 124 -10.88 -1.75 4.72
N ALA A 125 -11.55 -0.69 4.29
CA ALA A 125 -11.83 0.46 5.15
C ALA A 125 -12.69 0.10 6.37
N LYS A 126 -13.64 -0.83 6.22
CA LYS A 126 -14.46 -1.36 7.31
C LYS A 126 -13.67 -2.19 8.32
N GLU A 127 -12.71 -2.97 7.85
CA GLU A 127 -12.02 -3.97 8.67
C GLU A 127 -10.83 -3.39 9.45
N VAL A 128 -10.07 -2.47 8.86
CA VAL A 128 -8.84 -1.93 9.46
C VAL A 128 -8.77 -0.41 9.58
N GLY A 129 -9.78 0.31 9.07
CA GLY A 129 -9.79 1.77 9.15
C GLY A 129 -10.14 2.26 10.56
N ASP A 130 -9.30 3.12 11.15
CA ASP A 130 -9.68 3.84 12.38
C ASP A 130 -10.63 5.01 12.08
N ARG A 131 -10.42 5.65 10.92
CA ARG A 131 -11.17 6.82 10.45
C ARG A 131 -11.40 6.72 8.94
N VAL A 132 -12.59 7.09 8.50
CA VAL A 132 -12.97 7.17 7.09
C VAL A 132 -13.36 8.60 6.77
N MET A 133 -12.84 9.14 5.68
CA MET A 133 -13.13 10.48 5.18
C MET A 133 -13.79 10.37 3.80
N PHE A 134 -15.02 10.85 3.68
CA PHE A 134 -15.71 10.96 2.41
C PHE A 134 -15.43 12.33 1.79
N MET A 135 -14.92 12.32 0.56
CA MET A 135 -14.57 13.51 -0.19
C MET A 135 -15.40 13.62 -1.48
N ASP A 136 -15.89 14.82 -1.77
CA ASP A 136 -16.57 15.17 -3.01
C ASP A 136 -16.31 16.65 -3.34
N GLU A 137 -16.21 16.98 -4.63
CA GLU A 137 -15.91 18.33 -5.14
C GLU A 137 -14.70 19.01 -4.44
N GLY A 138 -13.66 18.23 -4.11
CA GLY A 138 -12.44 18.71 -3.46
C GLY A 138 -12.59 19.09 -1.99
N LYS A 139 -13.68 18.68 -1.32
CA LYS A 139 -13.95 18.93 0.10
C LYS A 139 -14.19 17.62 0.84
N ILE A 140 -13.78 17.57 2.11
CA ILE A 140 -14.23 16.52 3.03
C ILE A 140 -15.66 16.88 3.44
N LEU A 141 -16.63 16.10 2.96
CA LEU A 141 -18.05 16.35 3.25
C LEU A 141 -18.54 15.61 4.49
N GLU A 142 -17.87 14.52 4.86
CA GLU A 142 -18.16 13.74 6.06
C GLU A 142 -16.92 12.96 6.49
N GLU A 143 -16.71 12.83 7.81
CA GLU A 143 -15.68 11.98 8.38
C GLU A 143 -16.18 11.34 9.68
N GLY A 144 -15.67 10.15 9.99
CA GLY A 144 -16.08 9.40 11.18
C GLY A 144 -15.37 8.06 11.30
N THR A 145 -15.82 7.23 12.22
CA THR A 145 -15.41 5.81 12.25
C THR A 145 -15.99 5.07 11.03
N PRO A 146 -15.47 3.88 10.66
CA PRO A 146 -16.11 3.09 9.62
C PRO A 146 -17.59 2.79 9.91
N GLU A 147 -17.95 2.52 11.17
CA GLU A 147 -19.34 2.29 11.54
C GLU A 147 -20.22 3.53 11.29
N ASP A 148 -19.74 4.71 11.67
CA ASP A 148 -20.45 5.97 11.43
C ASP A 148 -20.66 6.22 9.94
N ILE A 149 -19.60 6.06 9.13
CA ILE A 149 -19.67 6.36 7.70
C ILE A 149 -20.49 5.31 6.94
N PHE A 150 -20.27 4.02 7.19
CA PHE A 150 -20.88 2.97 6.36
C PHE A 150 -22.29 2.60 6.77
N ASN A 151 -22.65 2.73 8.06
CA ASN A 151 -23.95 2.32 8.57
C ASN A 151 -24.83 3.51 9.01
N ASN A 152 -24.21 4.61 9.46
CA ASN A 152 -24.91 5.74 10.08
C ASN A 152 -24.61 7.09 9.41
N ALA A 153 -24.29 7.10 8.11
CA ALA A 153 -23.96 8.32 7.38
C ALA A 153 -25.04 9.40 7.60
N LYS A 154 -24.61 10.65 7.78
CA LYS A 154 -25.48 11.80 8.00
C LYS A 154 -25.62 12.65 6.75
N ASN A 155 -24.57 12.77 5.95
CA ASN A 155 -24.60 13.58 4.73
C ASN A 155 -25.34 12.83 3.61
N SER A 156 -26.23 13.54 2.89
CA SER A 156 -26.99 12.95 1.79
C SER A 156 -26.08 12.49 0.64
N ARG A 157 -25.00 13.22 0.35
CA ARG A 157 -24.02 12.83 -0.68
C ARG A 157 -23.29 11.54 -0.33
N THR A 158 -22.89 11.37 0.93
CA THR A 158 -22.26 10.13 1.41
C THR A 158 -23.22 8.95 1.24
N LYS A 159 -24.50 9.10 1.62
CA LYS A 159 -25.53 8.07 1.43
C LYS A 159 -25.73 7.70 -0.04
N ASP A 160 -25.87 8.71 -0.90
CA ASP A 160 -26.06 8.52 -2.34
C ASP A 160 -24.87 7.78 -2.96
N PHE A 161 -23.65 8.11 -2.55
CA PHE A 161 -22.44 7.43 -3.01
C PHE A 161 -22.39 5.97 -2.53
N LEU A 162 -22.61 5.74 -1.24
CA LEU A 162 -22.58 4.39 -0.66
C LEU A 162 -23.63 3.47 -1.29
N SER A 163 -24.84 3.97 -1.59
CA SER A 163 -25.91 3.19 -2.24
C SER A 163 -25.61 2.70 -3.66
N LYS A 164 -24.59 3.27 -4.31
CA LYS A 164 -24.15 2.87 -5.67
C LYS A 164 -23.01 1.87 -5.65
N ILE A 165 -22.32 1.75 -4.51
CA ILE A 165 -21.11 0.96 -4.33
C ILE A 165 -21.38 -0.28 -3.45
N ILE A 166 -22.33 -0.16 -2.53
CA ILE A 166 -22.83 -1.20 -1.62
C ILE A 166 -24.24 -1.60 -2.06
#